data_AF-A0AAN4ZCP3-F1
#
_entry.id   AF-A0AAN4ZCP3-F1
#
_cell.length_a   1.000
_cell.length_b   1.000
_cell.length_c   1.000
_cell.angle_alpha   90.00
_cell.angle_beta   90.00
_cell.angle_gamma   90.00
#
_symmetry.space_group_name_H-M   'P 1'
#
loop_
_entity.id
_entity.type
_entity.pdbx_description
1 polymer ?
#
loop_
_entity_poly.entity_id
_entity_poly.type
_entity_poly.pdbx_seq_one_letter_code
_entity_poly.pdbx_strand_id
1 'polypeptide(L)'
;ACLPSPINTSVLRLFFSPSPLVLHPPPPPSMPLAVEPAAAAVPAAGGTSTHNLTNSEAGKIMFKIKSSNNNEYRLKPVFGFIDAGATAQVEITRLAGPPKEDKFVIQFAPAPEGAADAQEAFKGATPAGDVTLPCKAE
;
A
#
# COMPACT_ATOMS: atom_id res chain seq x y z
N ALA A 1 24.60 -77.00 -28.25
CA ALA A 1 25.10 -75.75 -28.87
C ALA A 1 23.88 -74.91 -29.20
N CYS A 2 23.69 -73.66 -28.78
CA CYS A 2 24.55 -72.63 -28.22
C CYS A 2 23.74 -71.78 -27.21
N LEU A 3 24.50 -71.03 -26.42
CA LEU A 3 24.16 -70.28 -25.21
C LEU A 3 22.97 -69.29 -25.26
N PRO A 4 22.46 -68.87 -24.07
CA PRO A 4 21.56 -67.75 -23.87
C PRO A 4 22.30 -66.40 -23.73
N SER A 5 21.62 -65.27 -23.99
CA SER A 5 22.04 -63.95 -23.51
C SER A 5 20.84 -63.00 -23.29
N PRO A 6 20.88 -62.12 -22.28
CA PRO A 6 19.72 -61.38 -21.77
C PRO A 6 19.63 -59.94 -22.30
N ILE A 7 18.41 -59.41 -22.43
CA ILE A 7 18.16 -57.96 -22.59
C ILE A 7 17.61 -57.42 -21.29
N ASN A 8 18.44 -56.61 -20.62
CA ASN A 8 18.08 -55.70 -19.55
C ASN A 8 17.57 -54.40 -20.19
N THR A 9 16.39 -53.91 -19.81
CA THR A 9 16.09 -52.49 -19.88
C THR A 9 15.17 -52.09 -18.73
N SER A 10 15.83 -51.45 -17.78
CA SER A 10 15.36 -50.55 -16.74
C SER A 10 14.08 -49.75 -17.05
N VAL A 11 13.19 -49.72 -16.06
CA VAL A 11 12.58 -48.52 -15.46
C VAL A 11 11.79 -47.57 -16.37
N LEU A 12 10.47 -47.56 -16.17
CA LEU A 12 9.75 -46.31 -15.96
C LEU A 12 8.68 -46.51 -14.89
N ARG A 13 9.11 -46.49 -13.62
CA ARG A 13 8.20 -46.20 -12.53
C ARG A 13 7.62 -44.82 -12.83
N LEU A 14 6.31 -44.76 -13.03
CA LEU A 14 5.52 -43.54 -13.00
C LEU A 14 5.73 -42.89 -11.63
N PHE A 15 6.76 -42.05 -11.54
CA PHE A 15 6.93 -41.13 -10.43
C PHE A 15 5.74 -40.17 -10.52
N PHE A 16 4.74 -40.45 -9.69
CA PHE A 16 3.92 -39.41 -9.09
C PHE A 16 4.86 -38.26 -8.74
N SER A 17 4.79 -37.19 -9.52
CA SER A 17 5.38 -35.91 -9.15
C SER A 17 4.50 -35.37 -8.04
N PRO A 18 4.98 -35.31 -6.77
CA PRO A 18 4.33 -34.43 -5.83
C PRO A 18 4.71 -33.02 -6.29
N SER A 19 3.75 -32.29 -6.86
CA SER A 19 3.89 -30.85 -7.05
C SER A 19 4.44 -30.29 -5.74
N PRO A 20 5.58 -29.58 -5.75
CA PRO A 20 6.03 -28.92 -4.55
C PRO A 20 4.90 -27.99 -4.12
N LEU A 21 4.37 -28.19 -2.91
CA LEU A 21 3.53 -27.19 -2.28
C LEU A 21 4.37 -25.92 -2.29
N VAL A 22 4.01 -25.01 -3.20
CA VAL A 22 4.60 -23.69 -3.26
C VAL A 22 4.31 -23.12 -1.88
N LEU A 23 5.35 -23.08 -1.05
CA LEU A 23 5.34 -22.37 0.20
C LEU A 23 5.01 -20.93 -0.19
N HIS A 24 3.73 -20.57 -0.11
CA HIS A 24 3.32 -19.19 -0.29
C HIS A 24 4.19 -18.38 0.68
N PRO A 25 4.88 -17.33 0.19
CA PRO A 25 5.60 -16.44 1.10
C PRO A 25 4.63 -16.03 2.21
N PRO A 26 5.09 -15.91 3.47
CA PRO A 26 4.24 -15.37 4.53
C PRO A 26 3.63 -14.07 4.01
N PRO A 27 2.31 -13.83 4.21
CA PRO A 27 1.71 -12.58 3.79
C PRO A 27 2.61 -11.45 4.32
N PRO A 28 3.05 -10.52 3.46
CA PRO A 28 3.85 -9.38 3.93
C PRO A 28 3.10 -8.72 5.09
N PRO A 29 3.81 -8.09 6.04
CA PRO A 29 3.18 -7.39 7.16
C PRO A 29 2.02 -6.58 6.59
N SER A 30 0.82 -6.97 6.98
CA SER A 30 -0.42 -6.63 6.31
C SER A 30 -0.60 -5.14 6.44
N MET A 31 -0.02 -4.36 5.51
CA MET A 31 -0.16 -2.93 5.47
C MET A 31 -1.61 -2.73 5.05
N PRO A 32 -2.50 -2.35 5.99
CA PRO A 32 -3.92 -2.33 5.71
C PRO A 32 -4.27 -1.26 4.68
N LEU A 33 -3.43 -0.23 4.57
CA LEU A 33 -3.51 0.84 3.61
C LEU A 33 -2.38 0.73 2.59
N ALA A 34 -2.72 0.51 1.33
CA ALA A 34 -1.80 0.65 0.21
C ALA A 34 -1.87 2.08 -0.33
N VAL A 35 -0.73 2.67 -0.68
CA VAL A 35 -0.66 4.02 -1.24
C VAL A 35 0.11 3.98 -2.55
N GLU A 36 -0.54 4.38 -3.63
CA GLU A 36 0.04 4.29 -4.97
C GLU A 36 -0.08 5.63 -5.71
N PRO A 37 1.02 6.19 -6.25
CA PRO A 37 2.41 5.72 -6.11
C PRO A 37 2.94 5.87 -4.66
N ALA A 38 3.85 4.97 -4.26
CA ALA A 38 4.42 4.93 -2.90
C ALA A 38 5.39 6.10 -2.60
N ALA A 39 5.80 6.83 -3.64
CA ALA A 39 6.55 8.07 -3.54
C ALA A 39 5.90 9.12 -4.44
N ALA A 40 5.84 10.37 -3.97
CA ALA A 40 5.45 11.52 -4.77
C ALA A 40 6.69 12.15 -5.40
N ALA A 41 6.60 12.51 -6.68
CA ALA A 41 7.57 13.36 -7.36
C ALA A 41 6.79 14.51 -8.00
N VAL A 42 7.11 15.73 -7.61
CA VAL A 42 6.45 16.95 -8.09
C VAL A 42 7.50 17.98 -8.51
N PRO A 43 7.23 18.81 -9.51
CA PRO A 43 8.17 19.85 -9.89
C PRO A 43 8.26 20.96 -8.83
N ALA A 44 9.46 21.49 -8.58
CA ALA A 44 9.69 22.63 -7.67
C ALA A 44 8.98 23.91 -8.15
N ALA A 45 8.77 24.04 -9.46
CA ALA A 45 7.97 25.09 -10.08
C ALA A 45 6.47 25.05 -9.69
N GLY A 46 6.02 23.99 -9.02
CA GLY A 46 4.64 23.78 -8.62
C GLY A 46 3.91 22.81 -9.55
N GLY A 47 2.99 22.02 -8.98
CA GLY A 47 2.27 20.97 -9.69
C GLY A 47 1.30 20.22 -8.79
N THR A 48 0.56 19.27 -9.35
CA THR A 48 -0.37 18.40 -8.62
C THR A 48 0.06 16.95 -8.78
N SER A 49 0.14 16.21 -7.67
CA SER A 49 0.32 14.76 -7.66
C SER A 49 -0.90 14.10 -7.05
N THR A 50 -1.37 13.03 -7.68
CA THR A 50 -2.55 12.30 -7.24
C THR A 50 -2.12 10.94 -6.73
N HIS A 51 -2.54 10.62 -5.50
CA HIS A 51 -2.23 9.35 -4.84
C HIS A 51 -3.49 8.60 -4.48
N ASN A 52 -3.49 7.31 -4.76
CA ASN A 52 -4.58 6.40 -4.50
C ASN A 52 -4.28 5.63 -3.21
N LEU A 53 -5.11 5.85 -2.20
CA LEU A 53 -5.07 5.16 -0.92
C LEU A 53 -6.08 4.02 -0.97
N THR A 54 -5.63 2.79 -1.13
CA THR A 54 -6.48 1.60 -1.20
C THR A 54 -6.53 0.93 0.16
N ASN A 55 -7.73 0.81 0.72
CA ASN A 55 -7.97 0.08 1.95
C ASN A 55 -8.12 -1.41 1.63
N SER A 56 -7.19 -2.22 2.12
CA SER A 56 -7.23 -3.68 2.02
C SER A 56 -7.83 -4.34 3.26
N GLU A 57 -8.26 -3.55 4.25
CA GLU A 57 -8.98 -4.09 5.42
C GLU A 57 -10.43 -4.45 5.07
N ALA A 58 -10.95 -5.41 5.83
CA ALA A 58 -12.36 -5.79 5.77
C ALA A 58 -13.30 -4.76 6.43
N GLY A 59 -12.75 -3.73 7.10
CA GLY A 59 -13.51 -2.69 7.78
C GLY A 59 -13.30 -1.31 7.16
N LYS A 60 -14.26 -0.40 7.38
CA LYS A 60 -14.13 1.01 7.02
C LYS A 60 -13.08 1.68 7.90
N ILE A 61 -12.16 2.39 7.28
CA ILE A 61 -11.11 3.13 7.98
C ILE A 61 -11.25 4.63 7.75
N MET A 62 -10.70 5.41 8.66
CA MET A 62 -10.43 6.83 8.47
C MET A 62 -8.93 7.05 8.29
N PHE A 63 -8.57 8.03 7.48
CA PHE A 63 -7.19 8.43 7.27
C PHE A 63 -6.99 9.90 7.59
N LYS A 64 -5.79 10.23 8.04
CA LYS A 64 -5.30 11.57 8.33
C LYS A 64 -3.92 11.75 7.71
N ILE A 65 -3.79 12.73 6.85
CA ILE A 65 -2.52 13.05 6.19
C ILE A 65 -1.85 14.21 6.93
N LYS A 66 -0.60 14.00 7.35
CA LYS A 66 0.25 15.02 7.95
C LYS A 66 1.39 15.32 6.99
N SER A 67 1.46 16.56 6.50
CA SER A 67 2.65 17.02 5.77
C SER A 67 3.71 17.50 6.75
N SER A 68 4.98 17.19 6.47
CA SER A 68 6.12 17.85 7.14
C SER A 68 6.20 19.34 6.81
N ASN A 69 5.60 19.77 5.71
CA ASN A 69 5.60 21.16 5.25
C ASN A 69 4.22 21.57 4.76
N ASN A 70 3.54 22.41 5.53
CA ASN A 70 2.16 22.83 5.22
C ASN A 70 2.12 24.20 4.52
N ASN A 71 3.25 24.91 4.43
CA ASN A 71 3.29 26.21 3.77
C ASN A 71 3.18 26.04 2.25
N GLU A 72 3.98 25.13 1.70
CA GLU A 72 4.17 24.96 0.26
C GLU A 72 3.33 23.83 -0.35
N TYR A 73 2.63 23.04 0.48
CA TYR A 73 1.74 21.99 -0.01
C TYR A 73 0.29 22.24 0.38
N ARG A 74 -0.62 21.85 -0.50
CA ARG A 74 -2.05 21.72 -0.23
C ARG A 74 -2.45 20.27 -0.47
N LEU A 75 -3.10 19.69 0.53
CA LEU A 75 -3.57 18.30 0.50
C LEU A 75 -5.09 18.33 0.47
N LYS A 76 -5.71 17.63 -0.48
CA LYS A 76 -7.16 17.52 -0.59
C LYS A 76 -7.56 16.10 -0.98
N PRO A 77 -8.32 15.38 -0.14
CA PRO A 77 -8.67 15.67 1.26
C PRO A 77 -7.52 15.40 2.24
N VAL A 78 -7.48 16.12 3.38
CA VAL A 78 -6.52 15.85 4.49
C VAL A 78 -7.03 14.75 5.43
N PHE A 79 -8.36 14.71 5.60
CA PHE A 79 -9.07 13.74 6.40
C PHE A 79 -10.17 13.14 5.55
N GLY A 80 -10.38 11.85 5.68
CA GLY A 80 -11.45 11.17 4.98
C GLY A 80 -11.69 9.77 5.51
N PHE A 81 -12.68 9.12 4.92
CA PHE A 81 -13.00 7.73 5.19
C PHE A 81 -12.78 6.92 3.91
N ILE A 82 -12.32 5.68 4.08
CA ILE A 82 -12.15 4.71 3.01
C ILE A 82 -12.92 3.47 3.43
N ASP A 83 -13.86 3.05 2.60
CA ASP A 83 -14.64 1.85 2.84
C ASP A 83 -13.79 0.58 2.68
N ALA A 84 -14.30 -0.56 3.13
CA ALA A 84 -13.58 -1.83 3.03
C ALA A 84 -13.35 -2.21 1.56
N GLY A 85 -12.10 -2.42 1.15
CA GLY A 85 -11.77 -2.69 -0.26
C GLY A 85 -11.90 -1.49 -1.20
N ALA A 86 -12.18 -0.29 -0.69
CA ALA A 86 -12.30 0.93 -1.50
C ALA A 86 -10.98 1.67 -1.65
N THR A 87 -10.91 2.56 -2.65
CA THR A 87 -9.78 3.44 -2.89
C THR A 87 -10.20 4.89 -2.74
N ALA A 88 -9.44 5.66 -1.96
CA ALA A 88 -9.60 7.11 -1.85
C ALA A 88 -8.49 7.81 -2.62
N GLN A 89 -8.85 8.84 -3.39
CA GLN A 89 -7.90 9.64 -4.14
C GLN A 89 -7.54 10.90 -3.35
N VAL A 90 -6.25 11.16 -3.23
CA VAL A 90 -5.69 12.33 -2.54
C VAL A 90 -4.89 13.15 -3.53
N GLU A 91 -5.25 14.41 -3.65
CA GLU A 91 -4.53 15.39 -4.44
C GLU A 91 -3.55 16.17 -3.55
N ILE A 92 -2.29 16.17 -3.98
CA ILE A 92 -1.18 16.90 -3.37
C ILE A 92 -0.78 18.00 -4.34
N THR A 93 -1.17 19.23 -4.06
CA THR A 93 -0.74 20.41 -4.82
C THR A 93 0.53 20.99 -4.19
N ARG A 94 1.65 20.96 -4.91
CA ARG A 94 2.87 21.70 -4.59
C ARG A 94 2.78 23.11 -5.17
N LEU A 95 3.05 24.11 -4.34
CA LEU A 95 3.21 25.50 -4.77
C LEU A 95 4.66 25.74 -5.23
N ALA A 96 4.85 26.73 -6.10
CA ALA A 96 6.17 27.14 -6.56
C ALA A 96 7.06 27.51 -5.36
N GLY A 97 8.20 26.84 -5.24
CA GLY A 97 9.12 26.99 -4.11
C GLY A 97 10.47 26.35 -4.40
N PRO A 98 11.44 26.44 -3.47
CA PRO A 98 12.72 25.78 -3.63
C PRO A 98 12.55 24.25 -3.69
N PRO A 99 13.43 23.55 -4.42
CA PRO A 99 13.44 22.09 -4.45
C PRO A 99 13.73 21.56 -3.03
N LYS A 100 12.89 20.65 -2.56
CA LYS A 100 12.96 20.11 -1.20
C LYS A 100 12.37 18.71 -1.16
N GLU A 101 12.97 17.86 -0.34
CA GLU A 101 12.40 16.58 0.00
C GLU A 101 11.56 16.72 1.27
N ASP A 102 10.29 16.37 1.15
CA ASP A 102 9.30 16.40 2.20
C ASP A 102 8.74 14.98 2.44
N LYS A 103 8.03 14.79 3.54
CA LYS A 103 7.34 13.53 3.85
C LYS A 103 5.91 13.78 4.25
N PHE A 104 5.02 12.94 3.75
CA PHE A 104 3.62 12.88 4.12
C PHE A 104 3.38 11.64 4.95
N VAL A 105 2.90 11.80 6.17
CA VAL A 105 2.55 10.68 7.06
C VAL A 105 1.04 10.50 7.02
N ILE A 106 0.58 9.41 6.45
CA ILE A 106 -0.83 9.03 6.36
C ILE A 106 -1.13 8.06 7.50
N GLN A 107 -1.70 8.59 8.58
CA GLN A 107 -2.18 7.78 9.70
C GLN A 107 -3.57 7.25 9.38
N PHE A 108 -3.79 5.95 9.58
CA PHE A 108 -5.10 5.32 9.41
C PHE A 108 -5.58 4.72 10.72
N ALA A 109 -6.90 4.68 10.90
CA ALA A 109 -7.56 4.14 12.08
C ALA A 109 -8.91 3.52 11.67
N PRO A 110 -9.41 2.51 12.38
CA PRO A 110 -10.77 2.00 12.16
C PRO A 110 -11.80 3.12 12.37
N ALA A 111 -12.69 3.33 11.41
CA ALA A 111 -13.71 4.37 11.48
C ALA A 111 -14.75 4.05 12.58
N PRO A 112 -15.19 5.02 13.40
CA PRO A 112 -16.24 4.78 14.38
C PRO A 112 -17.58 4.62 13.66
N GLU A 113 -18.42 3.69 14.11
CA GLU A 113 -19.77 3.54 13.59
C GLU A 113 -20.60 4.81 13.90
N GLY A 114 -21.00 5.53 12.86
CA GLY A 114 -21.77 6.77 12.97
C GLY A 114 -20.96 8.08 12.95
N ALA A 115 -19.64 8.03 12.74
CA ALA A 115 -18.86 9.24 12.55
C ALA A 115 -19.20 9.93 11.22
N ALA A 116 -19.74 11.15 11.29
CA ALA A 116 -19.92 12.02 10.13
C ALA A 116 -18.63 12.75 9.74
N ASP A 117 -17.80 13.11 10.73
CA ASP A 117 -16.59 13.89 10.55
C ASP A 117 -15.33 13.07 10.87
N ALA A 118 -14.54 12.75 9.84
CA ALA A 118 -13.28 12.01 10.00
C ALA A 118 -12.29 12.77 10.90
N GLN A 119 -12.29 14.11 10.84
CA GLN A 119 -11.42 14.95 11.64
C GLN A 119 -11.71 14.86 13.14
N GLU A 120 -12.99 14.91 13.53
CA GLU A 120 -13.41 14.78 14.94
C GLU A 120 -13.22 13.34 15.42
N ALA A 121 -13.58 12.35 14.59
CA ALA A 121 -13.37 10.94 14.89
C ALA A 121 -11.89 10.64 15.21
N PHE A 122 -10.95 11.25 14.47
CA PHE A 122 -9.52 11.06 14.69
C PHE A 122 -9.00 11.68 16.00
N LYS A 123 -9.75 12.56 16.69
CA LYS A 123 -9.32 13.10 17.99
C LYS A 123 -9.40 12.08 19.12
N GLY A 124 -10.41 11.20 19.06
CA GLY A 124 -10.63 10.14 20.03
C GLY A 124 -10.17 8.76 19.56
N ALA A 125 -9.86 8.59 18.28
CA ALA A 125 -9.45 7.32 17.73
C ALA A 125 -7.94 7.08 17.82
N THR A 126 -7.58 5.84 18.14
CA THR A 126 -6.20 5.37 18.10
C THR A 126 -5.83 5.00 16.66
N PRO A 127 -4.75 5.57 16.08
CA PRO A 127 -4.27 5.14 14.78
C PRO A 127 -3.87 3.66 14.85
N ALA A 128 -4.43 2.85 13.96
CA ALA A 128 -4.04 1.45 13.79
C ALA A 128 -2.62 1.35 13.21
N GLY A 129 -2.21 2.36 12.43
CA GLY A 129 -0.85 2.51 11.94
C GLY A 129 -0.69 3.77 11.08
N ASP A 130 0.47 3.89 10.46
CA ASP A 130 0.80 4.99 9.56
C ASP A 130 1.64 4.55 8.36
N VAL A 131 1.46 5.26 7.25
CA VAL A 131 2.22 5.12 6.02
C VAL A 131 2.99 6.40 5.80
N THR A 132 4.32 6.30 5.67
CA THR A 132 5.13 7.46 5.28
C THR A 132 5.34 7.45 3.77
N LEU A 133 4.82 8.49 3.12
CA LEU A 133 5.00 8.75 1.70
C LEU A 133 6.06 9.85 1.50
N PRO A 134 7.26 9.50 1.01
CA PRO A 134 8.26 10.49 0.65
C PRO A 134 7.81 11.28 -0.57
N CYS A 135 8.03 12.60 -0.55
CA CYS A 135 7.74 13.51 -1.64
C CYS A 135 8.99 14.28 -2.03
N LYS A 136 9.39 14.18 -3.28
CA LYS A 136 10.51 14.95 -3.85
C LYS A 136 9.96 16.09 -4.68
N ALA A 137 10.32 17.32 -4.30
CA ALA A 137 10.14 18.50 -5.14
C ALA A 137 11.46 18.84 -5.84
N GLU A 138 11.51 18.68 -7.16
CA GLU A 138 12.71 18.91 -8.00
C GLU A 138 12.48 19.86 -9.18
#